data_AF-A0A1M6FTM8-F1
#
_entry.id   AF-A0A1M6FTM8-F1
#
_cell.length_a   1.000
_cell.length_b   1.000
_cell.length_c   1.000
_cell.angle_alpha   90.00
_cell.angle_beta   90.00
_cell.angle_gamma   90.00
#
_symmetry.space_group_name_H-M   'P 1'
#
loop_
_entity.id
_entity.type
_entity.pdbx_description
1 polymer ?
#
loop_
_entity_poly.entity_id
_entity_poly.type
_entity_poly.pdbx_seq_one_letter_code
_entity_poly.pdbx_strand_id
1 'polypeptide(L)'
;MQMATMKNDAHQENMRMKRESSPLELDLPSALEQVNNLCNDCGACVKNCAFLQKYGSPGQLAKELADGSAANLSRAYECSLCGLCTTLCPQGCDPSGMFFQARRQANADLGDDKRHGVLRNYEAQGTSPRFTWYALPQDCDTIFFPGCNIPGSRPEIVKLLFQHMQQVIPNLGVVMDCCCKPSHDLGRTDFFREMFGELRSYLLDNGIKKVLCACPNCFKVFSMYGGGLETEMVYALLDANELPQAEKVTGEVCVHDPCPLRNESAVHEAARSILRKKGLKIAPQRRERKKTLCCGEGGAVPCMAPDLAKKWPEIRVKDIQGRPLVTYCAGCALFLGRHTPTHHLLDIIYKPKETLDGRVKPAPSPITYWNRIQLKKWFQRNLPAEAARERSLPYGASGESAGGAGFKGALFAFAGGLLCGFKKIK
;
A
#
# COMPACT_ATOMS: atom_id res chain seq x y z
N MET A 1 -29.69 -14.12 36.34
CA MET A 1 -29.64 -14.46 34.89
C MET A 1 -30.02 -13.31 33.96
N GLN A 2 -30.93 -12.39 34.31
CA GLN A 2 -31.33 -11.27 33.43
C GLN A 2 -30.30 -10.13 33.26
N MET A 3 -29.35 -9.95 34.19
CA MET A 3 -28.30 -8.92 34.05
C MET A 3 -27.13 -9.31 33.12
N ALA A 4 -26.95 -10.61 32.86
CA ALA A 4 -25.88 -11.10 31.98
C ALA A 4 -26.28 -11.00 30.50
N THR A 5 -27.57 -11.13 30.18
CA THR A 5 -28.11 -10.97 28.83
C THR A 5 -28.11 -9.50 28.38
N MET A 6 -28.49 -8.56 29.26
CA MET A 6 -28.50 -7.12 28.94
C MET A 6 -27.11 -6.53 28.67
N LYS A 7 -26.05 -7.04 29.33
CA LYS A 7 -24.66 -6.62 29.05
C LYS A 7 -24.14 -7.17 27.73
N ASN A 8 -24.66 -8.32 27.27
CA ASN A 8 -24.27 -8.93 26.01
C ASN A 8 -24.95 -8.23 24.83
N ASP A 9 -26.21 -7.82 25.00
CA ASP A 9 -26.96 -7.07 23.99
C ASP A 9 -26.37 -5.66 23.81
N ALA A 10 -26.03 -4.96 24.91
CA ALA A 10 -25.37 -3.66 24.83
C ALA A 10 -23.95 -3.72 24.23
N HIS A 11 -23.24 -4.85 24.35
CA HIS A 11 -21.92 -5.05 23.74
C HIS A 11 -22.04 -5.37 22.24
N GLN A 12 -23.05 -6.16 21.84
CA GLN A 12 -23.36 -6.41 20.44
C GLN A 12 -23.93 -5.17 19.74
N GLU A 13 -24.72 -4.36 20.43
CA GLU A 13 -25.26 -3.10 19.93
C GLU A 13 -24.18 -2.01 19.85
N ASN A 14 -23.22 -1.98 20.80
CA ASN A 14 -22.00 -1.17 20.66
C ASN A 14 -21.10 -1.65 19.49
N MET A 15 -21.01 -2.96 19.23
CA MET A 15 -20.31 -3.48 18.05
C MET A 15 -21.04 -3.17 16.73
N ARG A 16 -22.38 -3.12 16.76
CA ARG A 16 -23.23 -2.79 15.60
C ARG A 16 -23.20 -1.29 15.31
N MET A 17 -23.21 -0.43 16.33
CA MET A 17 -23.01 1.02 16.17
C MET A 17 -21.55 1.39 15.86
N LYS A 18 -20.55 0.61 16.32
CA LYS A 18 -19.14 0.77 15.90
C LYS A 18 -18.85 0.30 14.47
N ARG A 19 -19.82 -0.31 13.75
CA ARG A 19 -19.74 -0.48 12.28
C ARG A 19 -19.95 0.83 11.52
N GLU A 20 -20.44 1.89 12.16
CA GLU A 20 -20.93 3.11 11.48
C GLU A 20 -20.02 4.34 11.64
N SER A 21 -18.71 4.18 11.73
CA SER A 21 -17.79 5.34 11.67
C SER A 21 -16.60 5.15 10.73
N SER A 22 -16.90 4.76 9.48
CA SER A 22 -16.06 5.11 8.32
C SER A 22 -16.96 5.79 7.27
N PRO A 23 -16.77 7.07 6.93
CA PRO A 23 -17.73 7.86 6.15
C PRO A 23 -17.99 7.46 4.69
N LEU A 24 -17.43 6.37 4.13
CA LEU A 24 -17.26 6.29 2.67
C LEU A 24 -17.29 4.88 2.06
N GLU A 25 -18.33 4.07 2.26
CA GLU A 25 -18.49 2.88 1.42
C GLU A 25 -19.97 2.59 1.13
N LEU A 26 -20.45 3.02 -0.05
CA LEU A 26 -21.67 2.50 -0.67
C LEU A 26 -21.57 0.96 -0.70
N ASP A 27 -22.68 0.25 -0.52
CA ASP A 27 -22.72 -1.18 -0.83
C ASP A 27 -22.64 -1.40 -2.36
N LEU A 28 -22.48 -2.66 -2.79
CA LEU A 28 -22.36 -2.97 -4.22
C LEU A 28 -23.60 -2.49 -5.01
N PRO A 29 -24.86 -2.77 -4.61
CA PRO A 29 -26.03 -2.25 -5.31
C PRO A 29 -26.01 -0.73 -5.51
N SER A 30 -25.72 0.04 -4.45
CA SER A 30 -25.69 1.50 -4.52
C SER A 30 -24.53 2.01 -5.39
N ALA A 31 -23.38 1.33 -5.37
CA ALA A 31 -22.25 1.67 -6.23
C ALA A 31 -22.53 1.38 -7.71
N LEU A 32 -23.23 0.27 -8.02
CA LEU A 32 -23.67 -0.06 -9.38
C LEU A 32 -24.70 0.95 -9.88
N GLU A 33 -25.69 1.28 -9.06
CA GLU A 33 -26.71 2.28 -9.39
C GLU A 33 -26.08 3.65 -9.69
N GLN A 34 -25.16 4.12 -8.85
CA GLN A 34 -24.46 5.38 -9.08
C GLN A 34 -23.75 5.39 -10.45
N VAL A 35 -22.99 4.33 -10.76
CA VAL A 35 -22.28 4.25 -12.04
C VAL A 35 -23.25 4.14 -13.21
N ASN A 36 -24.31 3.34 -13.10
CA ASN A 36 -25.33 3.18 -14.14
C ASN A 36 -26.06 4.49 -14.44
N ASN A 37 -26.37 5.30 -13.42
CA ASN A 37 -27.11 6.54 -13.56
C ASN A 37 -26.24 7.69 -14.09
N LEU A 38 -24.95 7.73 -13.73
CA LEU A 38 -24.05 8.83 -14.09
C LEU A 38 -23.23 8.56 -15.36
N CYS A 39 -22.89 7.30 -15.66
CA CYS A 39 -21.99 6.99 -16.76
C CYS A 39 -22.69 7.13 -18.11
N ASN A 40 -22.16 8.00 -18.98
CA ASN A 40 -22.64 8.21 -20.35
C ASN A 40 -21.71 7.59 -21.42
N ASP A 41 -20.86 6.64 -21.02
CA ASP A 41 -19.94 5.92 -21.91
C ASP A 41 -18.99 6.79 -22.77
N CYS A 42 -18.67 8.02 -22.32
CA CYS A 42 -17.79 8.95 -23.06
C CYS A 42 -16.34 8.47 -23.32
N GLY A 43 -15.90 7.37 -22.70
CA GLY A 43 -14.58 6.76 -22.96
C GLY A 43 -13.36 7.48 -22.37
N ALA A 44 -13.54 8.59 -21.63
CA ALA A 44 -12.43 9.35 -21.04
C ALA A 44 -11.52 8.51 -20.12
N CYS A 45 -12.13 7.67 -19.28
CA CYS A 45 -11.42 6.73 -18.42
C CYS A 45 -10.84 5.54 -19.21
N VAL A 46 -11.58 5.02 -20.19
CA VAL A 46 -11.21 3.87 -21.03
C VAL A 46 -9.90 4.14 -21.76
N LYS A 47 -9.73 5.31 -22.38
CA LYS A 47 -8.50 5.69 -23.10
C LYS A 47 -7.21 5.57 -22.28
N ASN A 48 -7.30 5.58 -20.94
CA ASN A 48 -6.17 5.68 -20.03
C ASN A 48 -6.03 4.46 -19.10
N CYS A 49 -6.78 3.38 -19.31
CA CYS A 49 -6.80 2.22 -18.43
C CYS A 49 -6.81 0.91 -19.23
N ALA A 50 -5.74 0.10 -19.12
CA ALA A 50 -5.64 -1.17 -19.84
C ALA A 50 -6.78 -2.14 -19.48
N PHE A 51 -7.23 -2.16 -18.22
CA PHE A 51 -8.37 -2.98 -17.79
C PHE A 51 -9.68 -2.58 -18.51
N LEU A 52 -10.00 -1.28 -18.54
CA LEU A 52 -11.22 -0.81 -19.21
C LEU A 52 -11.12 -0.93 -20.74
N GLN A 53 -9.92 -0.79 -21.32
CA GLN A 53 -9.71 -1.05 -22.76
C GLN A 53 -9.99 -2.51 -23.12
N LYS A 54 -9.71 -3.44 -22.21
CA LYS A 54 -9.96 -4.87 -22.42
C LYS A 54 -11.43 -5.24 -22.24
N TYR A 55 -12.09 -4.66 -21.23
CA TYR A 55 -13.41 -5.14 -20.78
C TYR A 55 -14.58 -4.19 -21.03
N GLY A 56 -14.34 -2.96 -21.46
CA GLY A 56 -15.40 -1.99 -21.74
C GLY A 56 -15.49 -0.86 -20.74
N SER A 57 -16.52 -0.03 -20.90
CA SER A 57 -16.75 1.14 -20.07
C SER A 57 -17.21 0.75 -18.65
N PRO A 58 -17.08 1.66 -17.67
CA PRO A 58 -17.67 1.45 -16.35
C PRO A 58 -19.19 1.17 -16.38
N GLY A 59 -19.96 1.85 -17.24
CA GLY A 59 -21.40 1.63 -17.34
C GLY A 59 -21.78 0.25 -17.87
N GLN A 60 -21.04 -0.28 -18.86
CA GLN A 60 -21.19 -1.66 -19.34
C GLN A 60 -20.88 -2.66 -18.23
N LEU A 61 -19.74 -2.47 -17.54
CA LEU A 61 -19.31 -3.36 -16.47
C LEU A 61 -20.23 -3.31 -15.24
N ALA A 62 -20.86 -2.18 -14.96
CA ALA A 62 -21.85 -2.06 -13.90
C ALA A 62 -23.10 -2.93 -14.19
N LYS A 63 -23.58 -2.95 -15.44
CA LYS A 63 -24.69 -3.83 -15.85
C LYS A 63 -24.32 -5.31 -15.76
N GLU A 64 -23.11 -5.67 -16.16
CA GLU A 64 -22.62 -7.05 -16.05
C GLU A 64 -22.48 -7.49 -14.58
N LEU A 65 -21.92 -6.64 -13.72
CA LEU A 65 -21.78 -6.94 -12.28
C LEU A 65 -23.11 -7.08 -11.55
N ALA A 66 -24.20 -6.51 -12.08
CA ALA A 66 -25.53 -6.62 -11.50
C ALA A 66 -26.09 -8.05 -11.52
N ASP A 67 -25.57 -8.94 -12.36
CA ASP A 67 -25.98 -10.35 -12.37
C ASP A 67 -25.43 -11.16 -11.18
N GLY A 68 -24.46 -10.61 -10.44
CA GLY A 68 -23.85 -11.25 -9.27
C GLY A 68 -23.09 -12.54 -9.60
N SER A 69 -22.82 -12.84 -10.87
CA SER A 69 -22.17 -14.08 -11.27
C SER A 69 -20.73 -14.14 -10.77
N ALA A 70 -20.29 -15.32 -10.33
CA ALA A 70 -18.94 -15.53 -9.81
C ALA A 70 -17.86 -15.08 -10.82
N ALA A 71 -18.12 -15.24 -12.13
CA ALA A 71 -17.22 -14.82 -13.19
C ALA A 71 -17.06 -13.29 -13.25
N ASN A 72 -18.16 -12.54 -13.17
CA ASN A 72 -18.13 -11.07 -13.22
C ASN A 72 -17.54 -10.49 -11.93
N LEU A 73 -17.91 -11.04 -10.77
CA LEU A 73 -17.34 -10.66 -9.48
C LEU A 73 -15.83 -10.93 -9.43
N SER A 74 -15.36 -12.10 -9.91
CA SER A 74 -13.93 -12.41 -9.94
C SER A 74 -13.13 -11.49 -10.88
N ARG A 75 -13.74 -11.01 -11.96
CA ARG A 75 -13.10 -10.04 -12.88
C ARG A 75 -12.73 -8.72 -12.19
N ALA A 76 -13.44 -8.33 -11.13
CA ALA A 76 -13.12 -7.13 -10.37
C ALA A 76 -11.68 -7.17 -9.80
N TYR A 77 -11.10 -8.36 -9.57
CA TYR A 77 -9.72 -8.52 -9.14
C TYR A 77 -8.66 -8.20 -10.22
N GLU A 78 -9.06 -8.03 -11.49
CA GLU A 78 -8.16 -7.59 -12.57
C GLU A 78 -8.07 -6.05 -12.68
N CYS A 79 -8.88 -5.30 -11.93
CA CYS A 79 -8.72 -3.86 -11.75
C CYS A 79 -7.54 -3.57 -10.79
N SER A 80 -6.77 -2.49 -10.95
CA SER A 80 -5.72 -2.15 -9.95
C SER A 80 -6.22 -1.31 -8.78
N LEU A 81 -7.51 -0.94 -8.73
CA LEU A 81 -8.09 0.00 -7.75
C LEU A 81 -7.30 1.33 -7.63
N CYS A 82 -6.72 1.79 -8.75
CA CYS A 82 -5.81 2.94 -8.76
C CYS A 82 -6.53 4.31 -8.76
N GLY A 83 -7.86 4.33 -8.90
CA GLY A 83 -8.68 5.55 -8.89
C GLY A 83 -8.53 6.48 -10.10
N LEU A 84 -7.73 6.14 -11.12
CA LEU A 84 -7.55 7.03 -12.27
C LEU A 84 -8.87 7.23 -13.05
N CYS A 85 -9.69 6.19 -13.17
CA CYS A 85 -11.00 6.28 -13.82
C CYS A 85 -11.93 7.26 -13.10
N THR A 86 -11.99 7.20 -11.77
CA THR A 86 -12.74 8.14 -10.92
C THR A 86 -12.26 9.58 -11.13
N THR A 87 -10.93 9.79 -11.10
CA THR A 87 -10.35 11.14 -11.29
C THR A 87 -10.57 11.72 -12.69
N LEU A 88 -10.68 10.88 -13.72
CA LEU A 88 -10.89 11.32 -15.10
C LEU A 88 -12.37 11.42 -15.50
N CYS A 89 -13.30 10.97 -14.65
CA CYS A 89 -14.71 10.91 -15.04
C CYS A 89 -15.35 12.30 -15.00
N PRO A 90 -15.83 12.84 -16.13
CA PRO A 90 -16.48 14.15 -16.16
C PRO A 90 -17.87 14.12 -15.49
N GLN A 91 -18.47 12.94 -15.35
CA GLN A 91 -19.79 12.74 -14.74
C GLN A 91 -19.72 12.45 -13.23
N GLY A 92 -18.51 12.44 -12.65
CA GLY A 92 -18.34 12.18 -11.21
C GLY A 92 -18.58 10.73 -10.78
N CYS A 93 -18.61 9.77 -11.71
CA CYS A 93 -18.70 8.34 -11.34
C CYS A 93 -17.50 7.90 -10.49
N ASP A 94 -17.70 6.93 -9.59
CA ASP A 94 -16.63 6.21 -8.92
C ASP A 94 -16.52 4.72 -9.33
N PRO A 95 -15.97 4.42 -10.53
CA PRO A 95 -15.76 3.03 -10.93
C PRO A 95 -14.77 2.30 -10.01
N SER A 96 -13.81 3.00 -9.41
CA SER A 96 -12.84 2.37 -8.51
C SER A 96 -13.51 1.86 -7.24
N GLY A 97 -14.42 2.65 -6.66
CA GLY A 97 -15.27 2.24 -5.53
C GLY A 97 -16.20 1.09 -5.91
N MET A 98 -16.84 1.14 -7.08
CA MET A 98 -17.67 0.05 -7.60
C MET A 98 -16.91 -1.29 -7.68
N PHE A 99 -15.72 -1.31 -8.30
CA PHE A 99 -14.92 -2.54 -8.35
C PHE A 99 -14.42 -2.98 -6.98
N PHE A 100 -14.21 -2.07 -6.04
CA PHE A 100 -13.86 -2.42 -4.68
C PHE A 100 -15.01 -3.15 -3.96
N GLN A 101 -16.24 -2.66 -4.09
CA GLN A 101 -17.42 -3.34 -3.53
C GLN A 101 -17.66 -4.69 -4.20
N ALA A 102 -17.43 -4.80 -5.52
CA ALA A 102 -17.52 -6.06 -6.23
C ALA A 102 -16.55 -7.12 -5.66
N ARG A 103 -15.35 -6.72 -5.22
CA ARG A 103 -14.42 -7.64 -4.54
C ARG A 103 -14.87 -8.04 -3.15
N ARG A 104 -15.47 -7.11 -2.38
CA ARG A 104 -16.04 -7.43 -1.07
C ARG A 104 -17.16 -8.47 -1.21
N GLN A 105 -18.05 -8.28 -2.18
CA GLN A 105 -19.08 -9.26 -2.51
C GLN A 105 -18.46 -10.59 -2.98
N ALA A 106 -17.49 -10.54 -3.90
CA ALA A 106 -16.79 -11.74 -4.37
C ALA A 106 -16.15 -12.55 -3.23
N ASN A 107 -15.51 -11.87 -2.27
CA ASN A 107 -14.89 -12.54 -1.13
C ASN A 107 -15.93 -13.10 -0.15
N ALA A 108 -17.03 -12.39 0.08
CA ALA A 108 -18.12 -12.87 0.92
C ALA A 108 -18.80 -14.12 0.34
N ASP A 109 -19.03 -14.15 -0.98
CA ASP A 109 -19.77 -15.23 -1.64
C ASP A 109 -18.89 -16.43 -2.00
N LEU A 110 -17.65 -16.17 -2.42
CA LEU A 110 -16.75 -17.19 -3.01
C LEU A 110 -15.56 -17.53 -2.11
N GLY A 111 -15.33 -16.74 -1.05
CA GLY A 111 -14.16 -16.85 -0.19
C GLY A 111 -12.85 -16.37 -0.86
N ASP A 112 -11.74 -16.91 -0.39
CA ASP A 112 -10.41 -16.54 -0.89
C ASP A 112 -10.06 -17.25 -2.20
N ASP A 113 -9.75 -16.48 -3.24
CA ASP A 113 -9.16 -17.03 -4.45
C ASP A 113 -7.75 -17.58 -4.17
N LYS A 114 -7.49 -18.83 -4.59
CA LYS A 114 -6.19 -19.50 -4.43
C LYS A 114 -5.04 -18.73 -5.08
N ARG A 115 -5.30 -17.98 -6.16
CA ARG A 115 -4.32 -17.13 -6.85
C ARG A 115 -3.81 -16.00 -5.95
N HIS A 116 -4.56 -15.60 -4.92
CA HIS A 116 -4.13 -14.60 -3.94
C HIS A 116 -3.12 -15.13 -2.92
N GLY A 117 -2.79 -16.43 -2.95
CA GLY A 117 -1.93 -17.08 -1.94
C GLY A 117 -0.58 -16.40 -1.71
N VAL A 118 0.05 -15.85 -2.76
CA VAL A 118 1.33 -15.12 -2.61
C VAL A 118 1.15 -13.82 -1.82
N LEU A 119 0.09 -13.06 -2.09
CA LEU A 119 -0.22 -11.83 -1.38
C LEU A 119 -0.60 -12.11 0.07
N ARG A 120 -1.43 -13.13 0.29
CA ARG A 120 -1.82 -13.59 1.62
C ARG A 120 -0.62 -14.06 2.44
N ASN A 121 0.28 -14.84 1.85
CA ASN A 121 1.49 -15.26 2.53
C ASN A 121 2.42 -14.08 2.82
N TYR A 122 2.60 -13.15 1.87
CA TYR A 122 3.38 -11.94 2.11
C TYR A 122 2.82 -11.12 3.28
N GLU A 123 1.50 -10.96 3.34
CA GLU A 123 0.82 -10.27 4.44
C GLU A 123 0.95 -11.03 5.76
N ALA A 124 0.77 -12.35 5.77
CA ALA A 124 0.94 -13.19 6.96
C ALA A 124 2.36 -13.11 7.55
N GLN A 125 3.39 -13.15 6.70
CA GLN A 125 4.75 -12.86 7.15
C GLN A 125 4.87 -11.39 7.61
N GLY A 126 4.23 -10.47 6.89
CA GLY A 126 4.08 -9.05 7.23
C GLY A 126 3.67 -8.80 8.67
N THR A 127 2.64 -9.51 9.14
CA THR A 127 2.00 -9.34 10.46
C THR A 127 2.54 -10.28 11.54
N SER A 128 3.38 -11.26 11.18
CA SER A 128 3.87 -12.25 12.14
C SER A 128 4.75 -11.62 13.23
N PRO A 129 4.72 -12.15 14.47
CA PRO A 129 5.55 -11.66 15.58
C PRO A 129 7.04 -11.57 15.22
N ARG A 130 7.52 -12.51 14.39
CA ARG A 130 8.91 -12.57 13.91
C ARG A 130 9.38 -11.29 13.23
N PHE A 131 8.51 -10.60 12.49
CA PHE A 131 8.87 -9.40 11.74
C PHE A 131 8.23 -8.12 12.26
N THR A 132 7.30 -8.23 13.22
CA THR A 132 6.67 -7.07 13.83
C THR A 132 7.43 -6.60 15.06
N TRP A 133 7.47 -5.29 15.26
CA TRP A 133 8.05 -4.68 16.45
C TRP A 133 7.49 -3.27 16.64
N TYR A 134 6.97 -3.04 17.83
CA TYR A 134 6.46 -1.77 18.32
C TYR A 134 7.41 -1.34 19.41
N ALA A 135 7.96 -0.13 19.30
CA ALA A 135 8.79 0.47 20.32
C ALA A 135 8.40 1.93 20.46
N LEU A 136 7.82 2.26 21.63
CA LEU A 136 7.33 3.57 21.98
C LEU A 136 8.21 4.10 23.14
N PRO A 137 9.06 5.10 22.89
CA PRO A 137 9.80 5.80 23.93
C PRO A 137 8.88 6.46 24.95
N GLN A 138 9.46 6.90 26.07
CA GLN A 138 8.77 7.77 27.02
C GLN A 138 8.28 9.04 26.32
N ASP A 139 7.08 9.51 26.68
CA ASP A 139 6.42 10.70 26.09
C ASP A 139 6.30 10.64 24.55
N CYS A 140 6.14 9.43 23.99
CA CYS A 140 5.95 9.21 22.56
C CYS A 140 4.49 9.44 22.14
N ASP A 141 4.23 10.47 21.33
CA ASP A 141 2.92 10.70 20.70
C ASP A 141 2.91 10.51 19.18
N THR A 142 4.08 10.29 18.59
CA THR A 142 4.29 10.19 17.15
C THR A 142 5.10 8.95 16.83
N ILE A 143 4.64 8.15 15.87
CA ILE A 143 5.36 6.95 15.42
C ILE A 143 5.76 7.03 13.96
N PHE A 144 6.87 6.39 13.64
CA PHE A 144 7.29 6.10 12.28
C PHE A 144 6.80 4.71 11.84
N PHE A 145 6.06 4.68 10.73
CA PHE A 145 5.56 3.47 10.08
C PHE A 145 6.26 3.26 8.71
N PRO A 146 7.34 2.46 8.64
CA PRO A 146 8.09 2.24 7.40
C PRO A 146 7.34 1.39 6.36
N GLY A 147 6.26 0.71 6.77
CA GLY A 147 5.57 -0.32 5.97
C GLY A 147 6.34 -1.65 5.95
N CYS A 148 5.86 -2.61 5.16
CA CYS A 148 6.39 -3.98 5.18
C CYS A 148 7.53 -4.26 4.16
N ASN A 149 7.63 -3.45 3.09
CA ASN A 149 8.59 -3.69 2.00
C ASN A 149 9.93 -2.96 2.20
N ILE A 150 9.91 -1.67 2.58
CA ILE A 150 11.12 -0.85 2.74
C ILE A 150 12.08 -1.45 3.80
N PRO A 151 11.61 -1.93 4.97
CA PRO A 151 12.45 -2.63 5.95
C PRO A 151 13.26 -3.80 5.41
N GLY A 152 12.73 -4.54 4.43
CA GLY A 152 13.42 -5.66 3.81
C GLY A 152 14.32 -5.25 2.65
N SER A 153 13.82 -4.36 1.78
CA SER A 153 14.53 -3.96 0.57
C SER A 153 15.64 -2.94 0.82
N ARG A 154 15.51 -2.10 1.86
CA ARG A 154 16.37 -0.93 2.15
C ARG A 154 16.58 -0.72 3.67
N PRO A 155 16.99 -1.73 4.45
CA PRO A 155 17.06 -1.63 5.91
C PRO A 155 17.94 -0.47 6.41
N GLU A 156 19.10 -0.25 5.80
CA GLU A 156 20.01 0.83 6.22
C GLU A 156 19.40 2.22 5.99
N ILE A 157 18.67 2.41 4.89
CA ILE A 157 17.95 3.66 4.64
C ILE A 157 16.83 3.87 5.66
N VAL A 158 16.18 2.80 6.13
CA VAL A 158 15.17 2.92 7.20
C VAL A 158 15.81 3.41 8.50
N LYS A 159 17.01 2.90 8.86
CA LYS A 159 17.74 3.39 10.04
C LYS A 159 18.11 4.86 9.89
N LEU A 160 18.71 5.24 8.76
CA LEU A 160 19.09 6.63 8.48
C LEU A 160 17.88 7.56 8.51
N LEU A 161 16.77 7.14 7.91
CA LEU A 161 15.52 7.89 7.90
C LEU A 161 14.97 8.09 9.31
N PHE A 162 14.93 7.02 10.11
CA PHE A 162 14.47 7.10 11.50
C PHE A 162 15.34 8.04 12.33
N GLN A 163 16.66 7.85 12.30
CA GLN A 163 17.62 8.69 13.04
C GLN A 163 17.54 10.16 12.62
N HIS A 164 17.36 10.43 11.34
CA HIS A 164 17.17 11.79 10.85
C HIS A 164 15.86 12.40 11.39
N MET A 165 14.74 11.68 11.33
CA MET A 165 13.49 12.18 11.90
C MET A 165 13.54 12.36 13.41
N GLN A 166 14.37 11.59 14.14
CA GLN A 166 14.59 11.79 15.57
C GLN A 166 15.26 13.13 15.91
N GLN A 167 16.00 13.74 14.97
CA GLN A 167 16.56 15.07 15.19
C GLN A 167 15.47 16.16 15.26
N VAL A 168 14.30 15.89 14.65
CA VAL A 168 13.14 16.79 14.64
C VAL A 168 12.12 16.37 15.71
N ILE A 169 11.97 15.06 15.95
CA ILE A 169 11.03 14.48 16.90
C ILE A 169 11.80 13.55 17.84
N PRO A 170 12.36 14.06 18.96
CA PRO A 170 13.25 13.28 19.82
C PRO A 170 12.64 11.97 20.35
N ASN A 171 11.35 11.99 20.74
CA ASN A 171 10.63 10.84 21.31
C ASN A 171 9.89 10.01 20.23
N LEU A 172 10.36 10.04 18.98
CA LEU A 172 9.74 9.31 17.88
C LEU A 172 9.78 7.79 18.13
N GLY A 173 8.59 7.18 18.18
CA GLY A 173 8.45 5.73 18.22
C GLY A 173 8.56 5.08 16.84
N VAL A 174 8.64 3.76 16.81
CA VAL A 174 8.60 2.98 15.56
C VAL A 174 7.60 1.85 15.66
N VAL A 175 6.87 1.64 14.56
CA VAL A 175 5.98 0.50 14.39
C VAL A 175 6.32 -0.21 13.08
N MET A 176 7.07 -1.29 13.19
CA MET A 176 7.30 -2.21 12.09
C MET A 176 6.13 -3.19 12.02
N ASP A 177 5.21 -2.97 11.10
CA ASP A 177 4.09 -3.89 10.84
C ASP A 177 3.57 -3.78 9.40
N CYS A 178 2.64 -4.66 9.01
CA CYS A 178 1.85 -4.57 7.81
C CYS A 178 0.49 -3.90 8.09
N CYS A 179 0.18 -2.88 7.29
CA CYS A 179 -1.13 -2.20 7.30
C CYS A 179 -2.30 -3.04 6.75
N CYS A 180 -2.05 -4.29 6.35
CA CYS A 180 -3.06 -5.22 5.81
C CYS A 180 -3.79 -4.71 4.54
N LYS A 181 -3.14 -3.81 3.78
CA LYS A 181 -3.68 -3.33 2.49
C LYS A 181 -4.00 -4.45 1.50
N PRO A 182 -3.18 -5.51 1.32
CA PRO A 182 -3.54 -6.61 0.45
C PRO A 182 -4.91 -7.20 0.79
N SER A 183 -5.18 -7.56 2.05
CA SER A 183 -6.49 -8.09 2.45
C SER A 183 -7.62 -7.07 2.28
N HIS A 184 -7.39 -5.79 2.57
CA HIS A 184 -8.33 -4.72 2.24
C HIS A 184 -8.69 -4.75 0.75
N ASP A 185 -7.70 -4.65 -0.14
CA ASP A 185 -7.89 -4.60 -1.60
C ASP A 185 -8.46 -5.91 -2.16
N LEU A 186 -8.34 -7.02 -1.43
CA LEU A 186 -8.93 -8.31 -1.76
C LEU A 186 -10.38 -8.47 -1.26
N GLY A 187 -10.94 -7.48 -0.56
CA GLY A 187 -12.30 -7.53 -0.05
C GLY A 187 -12.47 -8.33 1.24
N ARG A 188 -11.37 -8.81 1.86
CA ARG A 188 -11.36 -9.57 3.14
C ARG A 188 -11.66 -8.64 4.31
N THR A 189 -12.91 -8.21 4.36
CA THR A 189 -13.37 -7.07 5.16
C THR A 189 -13.18 -7.33 6.64
N ASP A 190 -13.63 -8.48 7.13
CA ASP A 190 -13.57 -8.80 8.56
C ASP A 190 -12.14 -9.01 9.02
N PHE A 191 -11.35 -9.77 8.26
CA PHE A 191 -9.91 -9.92 8.48
C PHE A 191 -9.19 -8.56 8.55
N PHE A 192 -9.43 -7.67 7.59
CA PHE A 192 -8.79 -6.35 7.57
C PHE A 192 -9.19 -5.51 8.79
N ARG A 193 -10.50 -5.46 9.11
CA ARG A 193 -11.02 -4.69 10.25
C ARG A 193 -10.47 -5.19 11.57
N GLU A 194 -10.36 -6.50 11.75
CA GLU A 194 -9.81 -7.11 12.95
C GLU A 194 -8.32 -6.77 13.08
N MET A 195 -7.52 -7.08 12.06
CA MET A 195 -6.07 -6.88 12.12
C MET A 195 -5.70 -5.41 12.24
N PHE A 196 -6.22 -4.55 11.36
CA PHE A 196 -5.91 -3.12 11.40
C PHE A 196 -6.54 -2.43 12.61
N GLY A 197 -7.73 -2.87 13.03
CA GLY A 197 -8.41 -2.36 14.22
C GLY A 197 -7.61 -2.63 15.50
N GLU A 198 -7.05 -3.83 15.67
CA GLU A 198 -6.18 -4.17 16.79
C GLU A 198 -4.94 -3.26 16.84
N LEU A 199 -4.26 -3.09 15.69
CA LEU A 199 -3.11 -2.19 15.57
C LEU A 199 -3.50 -0.76 15.96
N ARG A 200 -4.60 -0.24 15.39
CA ARG A 200 -5.10 1.11 15.65
C ARG A 200 -5.41 1.31 17.12
N SER A 201 -6.17 0.41 17.74
CA SER A 201 -6.55 0.50 19.14
C SER A 201 -5.32 0.56 20.03
N TYR A 202 -4.33 -0.30 19.80
CA TYR A 202 -3.07 -0.26 20.55
C TYR A 202 -2.38 1.10 20.46
N LEU A 203 -2.32 1.72 19.27
CA LEU A 203 -1.70 3.04 19.12
C LEU A 203 -2.46 4.11 19.93
N LEU A 204 -3.79 4.13 19.84
CA LEU A 204 -4.61 5.10 20.57
C LEU A 204 -4.52 4.89 22.09
N ASP A 205 -4.56 3.63 22.54
CA ASP A 205 -4.48 3.28 23.97
C ASP A 205 -3.12 3.63 24.58
N ASN A 206 -2.07 3.73 23.75
CA ASN A 206 -0.73 4.19 24.17
C ASN A 206 -0.49 5.68 23.87
N GLY A 207 -1.55 6.47 23.65
CA GLY A 207 -1.46 7.92 23.52
C GLY A 207 -0.85 8.41 22.19
N ILE A 208 -0.70 7.55 21.19
CA ILE A 208 -0.21 7.96 19.87
C ILE A 208 -1.26 8.81 19.18
N LYS A 209 -0.83 9.98 18.72
CA LYS A 209 -1.64 10.96 17.99
C LYS A 209 -1.32 10.98 16.50
N LYS A 210 -0.05 10.74 16.13
CA LYS A 210 0.44 10.92 14.76
C LYS A 210 1.22 9.72 14.22
N VAL A 211 0.99 9.41 12.95
CA VAL A 211 1.64 8.33 12.19
C VAL A 211 2.36 8.90 10.97
N LEU A 212 3.69 8.81 10.97
CA LEU A 212 4.55 9.17 9.86
C LEU A 212 4.78 7.95 8.95
N CYS A 213 4.20 7.95 7.76
CA CYS A 213 4.29 6.85 6.79
C CYS A 213 5.40 7.06 5.77
N ALA A 214 6.28 6.07 5.56
CA ALA A 214 7.17 6.04 4.38
C ALA A 214 6.54 5.35 3.15
N CYS A 215 5.46 4.59 3.37
CA CYS A 215 4.80 3.80 2.34
C CYS A 215 3.45 4.46 1.95
N PRO A 216 3.25 4.82 0.67
CA PRO A 216 2.00 5.38 0.16
C PRO A 216 0.76 4.54 0.45
N ASN A 217 0.91 3.21 0.42
CA ASN A 217 -0.15 2.27 0.72
C ASN A 217 -0.56 2.30 2.19
N CYS A 218 0.41 2.42 3.10
CA CYS A 218 0.15 2.54 4.52
C CYS A 218 -0.53 3.87 4.83
N PHE A 219 -0.05 4.97 4.24
CA PHE A 219 -0.71 6.28 4.35
C PHE A 219 -2.17 6.20 3.95
N LYS A 220 -2.48 5.63 2.76
CA LYS A 220 -3.88 5.51 2.32
C LYS A 220 -4.74 4.73 3.33
N VAL A 221 -4.22 3.63 3.88
CA VAL A 221 -4.95 2.85 4.90
C VAL A 221 -5.16 3.65 6.19
N PHE A 222 -4.12 4.28 6.72
CA PHE A 222 -4.23 5.10 7.94
C PHE A 222 -5.14 6.32 7.73
N SER A 223 -5.08 7.00 6.59
CA SER A 223 -5.96 8.13 6.30
C SER A 223 -7.44 7.73 6.20
N MET A 224 -7.75 6.52 5.74
CA MET A 224 -9.14 6.04 5.59
C MET A 224 -9.68 5.37 6.86
N TYR A 225 -8.85 4.62 7.58
CA TYR A 225 -9.28 3.77 8.70
C TYR A 225 -8.61 4.08 10.05
N GLY A 226 -7.63 4.99 10.07
CA GLY A 226 -6.81 5.28 11.25
C GLY A 226 -7.57 5.96 12.38
N GLY A 227 -8.66 6.68 12.07
CA GLY A 227 -9.66 7.25 13.00
C GLY A 227 -9.10 7.71 14.36
N GLY A 228 -8.81 9.01 14.51
CA GLY A 228 -8.18 9.56 15.72
C GLY A 228 -6.64 9.63 15.65
N LEU A 229 -6.04 9.09 14.58
CA LEU A 229 -4.63 9.24 14.25
C LEU A 229 -4.44 10.24 13.11
N GLU A 230 -3.68 11.30 13.33
CA GLU A 230 -3.16 12.15 12.25
C GLU A 230 -2.17 11.33 11.41
N THR A 231 -2.25 11.46 10.09
CA THR A 231 -1.39 10.68 9.19
C THR A 231 -0.64 11.62 8.24
N GLU A 232 0.68 11.50 8.18
CA GLU A 232 1.52 12.29 7.29
C GLU A 232 2.53 11.39 6.55
N MET A 233 2.92 11.77 5.34
CA MET A 233 4.04 11.13 4.65
C MET A 233 5.36 11.73 5.11
N VAL A 234 6.38 10.89 5.36
CA VAL A 234 7.72 11.33 5.78
C VAL A 234 8.36 12.35 4.82
N TYR A 235 7.97 12.37 3.55
CA TYR A 235 8.54 13.27 2.56
C TYR A 235 8.16 14.73 2.78
N ALA A 236 6.99 15.01 3.35
CA ALA A 236 6.61 16.38 3.70
C ALA A 236 7.48 16.89 4.86
N LEU A 237 7.61 16.09 5.93
CA LEU A 237 8.54 16.35 7.03
C LEU A 237 9.99 16.56 6.55
N LEU A 238 10.50 15.68 5.68
CA LEU A 238 11.87 15.80 5.15
C LEU A 238 12.06 17.06 4.29
N ASP A 239 11.05 17.46 3.51
CA ASP A 239 11.16 18.66 2.68
C ASP A 239 11.11 19.96 3.51
N ALA A 240 10.38 19.95 4.63
CA ALA A 240 10.29 21.07 5.55
C ALA A 240 11.54 21.29 6.40
N ASN A 241 12.42 20.29 6.50
CA ASN A 241 13.63 20.32 7.31
C ASN A 241 14.91 20.24 6.45
N GLU A 242 16.07 20.37 7.08
CA GLU A 242 17.35 20.20 6.39
C GLU A 242 17.50 18.76 5.90
N LEU A 243 17.77 18.57 4.61
CA LEU A 243 18.01 17.24 4.07
C LEU A 243 19.39 16.72 4.50
N PRO A 244 19.60 15.38 4.55
CA PRO A 244 20.90 14.83 4.86
C PRO A 244 21.97 15.38 3.92
N GLN A 245 23.12 15.77 4.49
CA GLN A 245 24.28 16.17 3.71
C GLN A 245 24.74 14.99 2.85
N ALA A 246 24.53 15.12 1.54
CA ALA A 246 24.96 14.14 0.55
C ALA A 246 25.37 14.88 -0.72
N GLU A 247 26.21 14.24 -1.55
CA GLU A 247 26.68 14.80 -2.81
C GLU A 247 25.49 15.24 -3.69
N LYS A 248 25.55 16.47 -4.23
CA LYS A 248 24.59 16.91 -5.24
C LYS A 248 24.88 16.16 -6.53
N VAL A 249 23.82 15.77 -7.22
CA VAL A 249 23.90 15.07 -8.51
C VAL A 249 23.29 15.93 -9.60
N THR A 250 23.72 15.73 -10.83
CA THR A 250 23.14 16.37 -12.01
C THR A 250 22.46 15.32 -12.87
N GLY A 251 21.40 15.73 -13.57
CA GLY A 251 20.64 14.83 -14.42
C GLY A 251 19.19 15.29 -14.54
N GLU A 252 18.47 14.62 -15.44
CA GLU A 252 17.04 14.82 -15.63
C GLU A 252 16.30 13.50 -15.37
N VAL A 253 15.26 13.58 -14.54
CA VAL A 253 14.44 12.41 -14.15
C VAL A 253 12.96 12.67 -14.42
N CYS A 254 12.20 11.61 -14.59
CA CYS A 254 10.74 11.66 -14.58
C CYS A 254 10.21 11.17 -13.22
N VAL A 255 9.11 11.76 -12.72
CA VAL A 255 8.51 11.35 -11.45
C VAL A 255 7.28 10.47 -11.69
N HIS A 256 7.27 9.29 -11.07
CA HIS A 256 6.09 8.43 -10.98
C HIS A 256 5.42 8.61 -9.61
N ASP A 257 4.35 9.39 -9.60
CA ASP A 257 3.52 9.58 -8.41
C ASP A 257 2.70 8.31 -8.12
N PRO A 258 2.82 7.68 -6.94
CA PRO A 258 2.06 6.49 -6.55
C PRO A 258 0.56 6.79 -6.47
N CYS A 259 -0.27 5.91 -7.04
CA CYS A 259 -1.72 6.10 -7.04
C CYS A 259 -2.41 6.19 -5.66
N PRO A 260 -1.89 5.61 -4.55
CA PRO A 260 -2.50 5.82 -3.23
C PRO A 260 -2.44 7.28 -2.76
N LEU A 261 -1.49 8.06 -3.28
CA LEU A 261 -1.28 9.47 -2.94
C LEU A 261 -1.86 10.41 -4.01
N ARG A 262 -2.72 9.92 -4.91
CA ARG A 262 -3.21 10.68 -6.07
C ARG A 262 -3.66 12.09 -5.73
N ASN A 263 -4.38 12.25 -4.61
CA ASN A 263 -4.95 13.53 -4.18
C ASN A 263 -4.03 14.34 -3.25
N GLU A 264 -2.86 13.81 -2.87
CA GLU A 264 -1.91 14.42 -1.94
C GLU A 264 -0.94 15.36 -2.64
N SER A 265 -1.45 16.52 -3.08
CA SER A 265 -0.65 17.51 -3.83
C SER A 265 0.58 18.01 -3.08
N ALA A 266 0.50 18.18 -1.75
CA ALA A 266 1.63 18.58 -0.93
C ALA A 266 2.76 17.55 -0.96
N VAL A 267 2.43 16.25 -0.90
CA VAL A 267 3.43 15.17 -0.99
C VAL A 267 4.06 15.11 -2.38
N HIS A 268 3.26 15.32 -3.43
CA HIS A 268 3.76 15.40 -4.81
C HIS A 268 4.79 16.51 -4.99
N GLU A 269 4.55 17.68 -4.37
CA GLU A 269 5.48 18.79 -4.45
C GLU A 269 6.69 18.59 -3.56
N ALA A 270 6.52 18.06 -2.34
CA ALA A 270 7.64 17.72 -1.46
C ALA A 270 8.63 16.77 -2.13
N ALA A 271 8.13 15.71 -2.79
CA ALA A 271 8.97 14.79 -3.56
C ALA A 271 9.78 15.50 -4.66
N ARG A 272 9.16 16.45 -5.36
CA ARG A 272 9.79 17.22 -6.44
C ARG A 272 10.79 18.24 -5.90
N SER A 273 10.44 18.95 -4.83
CA SER A 273 11.31 19.88 -4.11
C SER A 273 12.58 19.19 -3.64
N ILE A 274 12.46 18.02 -2.99
CA ILE A 274 13.59 17.20 -2.56
C ILE A 274 14.51 16.85 -3.74
N LEU A 275 13.95 16.42 -4.88
CA LEU A 275 14.75 16.10 -6.06
C LEU A 275 15.52 17.32 -6.59
N ARG A 276 14.88 18.49 -6.63
CA ARG A 276 15.56 19.75 -7.03
C ARG A 276 16.66 20.14 -6.03
N LYS A 277 16.42 20.00 -4.72
CA LYS A 277 17.42 20.25 -3.66
C LYS A 277 18.65 19.34 -3.80
N LYS A 278 18.46 18.11 -4.32
CA LYS A 278 19.55 17.18 -4.67
C LYS A 278 20.22 17.44 -6.03
N GLY A 279 19.78 18.45 -6.78
CA GLY A 279 20.39 18.91 -8.04
C GLY A 279 19.76 18.35 -9.32
N LEU A 280 18.64 17.60 -9.21
CA LEU A 280 17.99 16.99 -10.36
C LEU A 280 16.97 17.92 -11.03
N LYS A 281 16.93 17.87 -12.36
CA LYS A 281 15.86 18.44 -13.18
C LYS A 281 14.72 17.43 -13.29
N ILE A 282 13.49 17.92 -13.32
CA ILE A 282 12.30 17.07 -13.45
C ILE A 282 11.69 17.34 -14.82
N ALA A 283 11.69 16.31 -15.67
CA ALA A 283 11.05 16.37 -16.97
C ALA A 283 9.52 16.34 -16.82
N PRO A 284 8.78 17.25 -17.49
CA PRO A 284 7.32 17.25 -17.46
C PRO A 284 6.78 15.96 -18.07
N GLN A 285 5.68 15.43 -17.50
CA GLN A 285 5.03 14.23 -18.00
C GLN A 285 3.55 14.47 -18.24
N ARG A 286 3.01 13.81 -19.27
CA ARG A 286 1.56 13.82 -19.54
C ARG A 286 0.73 13.22 -18.39
N ARG A 287 1.29 12.24 -17.68
CA ARG A 287 0.60 11.42 -16.67
C ARG A 287 1.30 11.51 -15.31
N GLU A 288 1.19 12.67 -14.68
CA GLU A 288 1.75 12.95 -13.36
C GLU A 288 0.69 13.47 -12.36
N ARG A 289 1.07 13.54 -11.09
CA ARG A 289 0.24 13.98 -9.96
C ARG A 289 -1.12 13.29 -9.94
N LYS A 290 -2.22 14.06 -9.87
CA LYS A 290 -3.60 13.54 -9.92
C LYS A 290 -3.89 12.69 -11.16
N LYS A 291 -3.18 12.88 -12.28
CA LYS A 291 -3.35 12.13 -13.53
C LYS A 291 -2.37 10.95 -13.68
N THR A 292 -1.64 10.59 -12.63
CA THR A 292 -0.66 9.50 -12.68
C THR A 292 -1.30 8.16 -13.11
N LEU A 293 -0.62 7.48 -14.03
CA LEU A 293 -0.96 6.13 -14.47
C LEU A 293 -0.57 5.10 -13.39
N CYS A 294 -1.35 4.02 -13.26
CA CYS A 294 -0.98 2.86 -12.45
C CYS A 294 0.41 2.31 -12.85
N CYS A 295 1.14 1.74 -11.90
CA CYS A 295 2.39 1.02 -12.17
C CYS A 295 2.16 -0.42 -12.65
N GLY A 296 0.98 -1.01 -12.36
CA GLY A 296 0.63 -2.40 -12.69
C GLY A 296 0.78 -3.41 -11.54
N GLU A 297 1.38 -3.02 -10.40
CA GLU A 297 1.64 -3.93 -9.28
C GLU A 297 0.44 -4.15 -8.35
N GLY A 298 -0.35 -3.09 -8.11
CA GLY A 298 -1.38 -3.07 -7.07
C GLY A 298 -2.67 -3.83 -7.42
N GLY A 299 -3.51 -4.04 -6.40
CA GLY A 299 -4.88 -4.57 -6.57
C GLY A 299 -4.95 -6.04 -6.96
N ALA A 300 -3.90 -6.83 -6.73
CA ALA A 300 -3.77 -8.25 -7.08
C ALA A 300 -3.72 -8.59 -8.58
N VAL A 301 -3.69 -7.58 -9.46
CA VAL A 301 -3.64 -7.80 -10.91
C VAL A 301 -2.48 -8.69 -11.37
N PRO A 302 -1.25 -8.59 -10.83
CA PRO A 302 -0.18 -9.52 -11.20
C PRO A 302 -0.46 -11.00 -10.87
N CYS A 303 -1.32 -11.28 -9.89
CA CYS A 303 -1.78 -12.65 -9.58
C CYS A 303 -2.94 -13.09 -10.48
N MET A 304 -3.80 -12.15 -10.85
CA MET A 304 -5.10 -12.45 -11.48
C MET A 304 -5.06 -12.37 -13.00
N ALA A 305 -4.39 -11.35 -13.54
CA ALA A 305 -4.17 -11.14 -14.95
C ALA A 305 -2.74 -10.64 -15.21
N PRO A 306 -1.74 -11.53 -15.16
CA PRO A 306 -0.34 -11.16 -15.24
C PRO A 306 0.04 -10.42 -16.54
N ASP A 307 -0.58 -10.76 -17.67
CA ASP A 307 -0.33 -10.06 -18.95
C ASP A 307 -1.01 -8.68 -19.02
N LEU A 308 -2.14 -8.51 -18.33
CA LEU A 308 -2.77 -7.19 -18.18
C LEU A 308 -1.89 -6.27 -17.34
N ALA A 309 -1.28 -6.78 -16.26
CA ALA A 309 -0.39 -6.03 -15.38
C ALA A 309 0.79 -5.37 -16.13
N LYS A 310 1.30 -6.00 -17.19
CA LYS A 310 2.42 -5.49 -18.02
C LYS A 310 2.05 -4.30 -18.91
N LYS A 311 0.76 -4.11 -19.21
CA LYS A 311 0.29 -3.03 -20.10
C LYS A 311 0.53 -1.63 -19.53
N TRP A 312 0.47 -1.48 -18.20
CA TRP A 312 0.72 -0.18 -17.57
C TRP A 312 2.19 0.26 -17.65
N PRO A 313 3.18 -0.59 -17.32
CA PRO A 313 4.58 -0.31 -17.59
C PRO A 313 4.87 0.03 -19.06
N GLU A 314 4.31 -0.69 -20.03
CA GLU A 314 4.50 -0.42 -21.47
C GLU A 314 4.12 1.03 -21.83
N ILE A 315 2.98 1.52 -21.31
CA ILE A 315 2.56 2.91 -21.50
C ILE A 315 3.53 3.87 -20.80
N ARG A 316 3.92 3.55 -19.56
CA ARG A 316 4.82 4.40 -18.78
C ARG A 316 6.21 4.54 -19.42
N VAL A 317 6.76 3.48 -19.99
CA VAL A 317 8.05 3.47 -20.71
C VAL A 317 8.01 4.40 -21.92
N LYS A 318 6.88 4.49 -22.62
CA LYS A 318 6.70 5.45 -23.73
C LYS A 318 6.66 6.89 -23.23
N ASP A 319 5.96 7.15 -22.11
CA ASP A 319 5.81 8.50 -21.54
C ASP A 319 7.13 9.12 -21.03
N ILE A 320 8.10 8.30 -20.62
CA ILE A 320 9.38 8.78 -20.06
C ILE A 320 10.46 9.03 -21.12
N GLN A 321 10.27 8.54 -22.35
CA GLN A 321 11.21 8.70 -23.47
C GLN A 321 12.67 8.35 -23.10
N GLY A 322 12.87 7.24 -22.39
CA GLY A 322 14.19 6.75 -21.99
C GLY A 322 14.79 7.39 -20.74
N ARG A 323 14.17 8.42 -20.15
CA ARG A 323 14.63 9.04 -18.89
C ARG A 323 14.39 8.10 -17.69
N PRO A 324 15.28 8.08 -16.69
CA PRO A 324 15.06 7.30 -15.47
C PRO A 324 13.86 7.81 -14.68
N LEU A 325 13.15 6.88 -14.03
CA LEU A 325 12.02 7.18 -13.15
C LEU A 325 12.45 7.30 -11.69
N VAL A 326 11.80 8.21 -10.98
CA VAL A 326 11.83 8.29 -9.52
C VAL A 326 10.42 8.11 -8.99
N THR A 327 10.26 7.25 -8.00
CA THR A 327 9.00 7.08 -7.26
C THR A 327 9.27 6.99 -5.77
N TYR A 328 8.24 7.24 -4.96
CA TYR A 328 8.31 7.18 -3.51
C TYR A 328 7.41 6.06 -2.96
N CYS A 329 7.20 5.02 -3.77
CA CYS A 329 6.61 3.74 -3.39
C CYS A 329 7.58 2.60 -3.73
N ALA A 330 7.96 1.80 -2.74
CA ALA A 330 8.83 0.64 -2.96
C ALA A 330 8.23 -0.39 -3.92
N GLY A 331 6.91 -0.62 -3.86
CA GLY A 331 6.20 -1.52 -4.79
C GLY A 331 6.28 -1.03 -6.24
N CYS A 332 6.01 0.27 -6.47
CA CYS A 332 6.15 0.86 -7.79
C CYS A 332 7.60 0.81 -8.30
N ALA A 333 8.58 1.10 -7.44
CA ALA A 333 9.99 1.06 -7.80
C ALA A 333 10.43 -0.36 -8.22
N LEU A 334 10.01 -1.38 -7.47
CA LEU A 334 10.33 -2.78 -7.77
C LEU A 334 9.65 -3.27 -9.04
N PHE A 335 8.41 -2.87 -9.29
CA PHE A 335 7.65 -3.35 -10.45
C PHE A 335 8.09 -2.65 -11.73
N LEU A 336 8.15 -1.31 -11.74
CA LEU A 336 8.61 -0.54 -12.89
C LEU A 336 10.10 -0.74 -13.17
N GLY A 337 10.91 -0.98 -12.14
CA GLY A 337 12.34 -1.28 -12.25
C GLY A 337 12.67 -2.51 -13.11
N ARG A 338 11.68 -3.39 -13.36
CA ARG A 338 11.80 -4.54 -14.28
C ARG A 338 11.70 -4.14 -15.75
N HIS A 339 11.18 -2.94 -16.04
CA HIS A 339 10.89 -2.46 -17.39
C HIS A 339 11.74 -1.24 -17.78
N THR A 340 12.14 -0.44 -16.80
CA THR A 340 12.93 0.77 -17.01
C THR A 340 13.67 1.17 -15.73
N PRO A 341 14.85 1.82 -15.81
CA PRO A 341 15.55 2.32 -14.62
C PRO A 341 14.62 3.13 -13.73
N THR A 342 14.34 2.60 -12.54
CA THR A 342 13.41 3.20 -11.58
C THR A 342 14.04 3.19 -10.20
N HIS A 343 14.17 4.38 -9.62
CA HIS A 343 14.77 4.61 -8.31
C HIS A 343 13.72 4.97 -7.27
N HIS A 344 13.96 4.58 -6.02
CA HIS A 344 13.15 5.05 -4.92
C HIS A 344 13.66 6.42 -4.44
N LEU A 345 12.76 7.34 -4.08
CA LEU A 345 13.13 8.68 -3.64
C LEU A 345 14.09 8.65 -2.44
N LEU A 346 13.87 7.76 -1.47
CA LEU A 346 14.79 7.60 -0.34
C LEU A 346 16.21 7.20 -0.76
N ASP A 347 16.37 6.42 -1.84
CA ASP A 347 17.70 6.07 -2.35
C ASP A 347 18.42 7.35 -2.83
N ILE A 348 17.70 8.26 -3.49
CA ILE A 348 18.24 9.55 -3.92
C ILE A 348 18.53 10.49 -2.73
N ILE A 349 17.70 10.47 -1.69
CA ILE A 349 17.90 11.34 -0.52
C ILE A 349 19.21 11.01 0.21
N TYR A 350 19.47 9.72 0.42
CA TYR A 350 20.60 9.25 1.25
C TYR A 350 21.82 8.81 0.44
N LYS A 351 21.64 8.40 -0.83
CA LYS A 351 22.67 7.79 -1.69
C LYS A 351 22.53 8.26 -3.15
N PRO A 352 22.50 9.58 -3.43
CA PRO A 352 22.12 10.12 -4.74
C PRO A 352 22.99 9.59 -5.89
N LYS A 353 24.32 9.68 -5.77
CA LYS A 353 25.26 9.26 -6.82
C LYS A 353 25.20 7.75 -7.08
N GLU A 354 25.30 6.95 -6.03
CA GLU A 354 25.20 5.49 -6.14
C GLU A 354 23.86 5.06 -6.73
N THR A 355 22.79 5.80 -6.46
CA THR A 355 21.46 5.52 -7.00
C THR A 355 21.42 5.74 -8.50
N LEU A 356 21.88 6.89 -8.99
CA LEU A 356 21.87 7.22 -10.42
C LEU A 356 22.87 6.37 -11.23
N ASP A 357 23.97 5.96 -10.62
CA ASP A 357 24.92 5.00 -11.21
C ASP A 357 24.35 3.56 -11.28
N GLY A 358 23.14 3.33 -10.76
CA GLY A 358 22.52 1.99 -10.72
C GLY A 358 23.16 1.04 -9.71
N ARG A 359 23.95 1.56 -8.76
CA ARG A 359 24.63 0.79 -7.70
C ARG A 359 23.73 0.51 -6.50
N VAL A 360 22.71 1.33 -6.26
CA VAL A 360 21.68 1.03 -5.25
C VAL A 360 20.64 0.10 -5.84
N LYS A 361 20.66 -1.16 -5.40
CA LYS A 361 19.66 -2.17 -5.78
C LYS A 361 18.89 -2.63 -4.54
N PRO A 362 17.57 -2.83 -4.65
CA PRO A 362 16.80 -3.41 -3.56
C PRO A 362 17.27 -4.83 -3.28
N ALA A 363 17.35 -5.21 -2.01
CA ALA A 363 17.70 -6.58 -1.65
C ALA A 363 16.71 -7.58 -2.27
N PRO A 364 17.18 -8.70 -2.86
CA PRO A 364 16.31 -9.75 -3.36
C PRO A 364 15.76 -10.59 -2.21
N SER A 365 14.68 -11.31 -2.45
CA SER A 365 14.26 -12.39 -1.56
C SER A 365 15.21 -13.59 -1.71
N PRO A 366 15.53 -14.33 -0.62
CA PRO A 366 14.99 -14.22 0.74
C PRO A 366 15.70 -13.19 1.64
N ILE A 367 16.72 -12.50 1.14
CA ILE A 367 17.54 -11.54 1.91
C ILE A 367 16.66 -10.44 2.52
N THR A 368 15.58 -10.04 1.85
CA THR A 368 14.59 -9.10 2.39
C THR A 368 14.02 -9.52 3.75
N TYR A 369 13.75 -10.81 3.98
CA TYR A 369 13.25 -11.29 5.27
C TYR A 369 14.35 -11.26 6.33
N TRP A 370 15.58 -11.65 5.97
CA TRP A 370 16.72 -11.53 6.87
C TRP A 370 16.93 -10.08 7.31
N ASN A 371 16.89 -9.14 6.37
CA ASN A 371 17.02 -7.71 6.62
C ASN A 371 15.96 -7.19 7.59
N ARG A 372 14.70 -7.64 7.46
CA ARG A 372 13.63 -7.28 8.42
C ARG A 372 13.94 -7.74 9.84
N ILE A 373 14.47 -8.95 10.01
CA ILE A 373 14.87 -9.47 11.33
C ILE A 373 16.04 -8.67 11.90
N GLN A 374 17.05 -8.37 11.08
CA GLN A 374 18.20 -7.59 11.54
C GLN A 374 17.81 -6.15 11.88
N LEU A 375 16.91 -5.54 11.11
CA LEU A 375 16.40 -4.22 11.39
C LEU A 375 15.58 -4.19 12.69
N LYS A 376 14.72 -5.19 12.91
CA LYS A 376 14.01 -5.35 14.18
C LYS A 376 14.99 -5.45 15.36
N LYS A 377 16.01 -6.31 15.25
CA LYS A 377 17.05 -6.43 16.30
C LYS A 377 17.82 -5.13 16.51
N TRP A 378 18.01 -4.34 15.46
CA TRP A 378 18.62 -3.03 15.57
C TRP A 378 17.73 -2.08 16.38
N PHE A 379 16.43 -1.98 16.09
CA PHE A 379 15.51 -1.18 16.90
C PHE A 379 15.42 -1.65 18.35
N GLN A 380 15.36 -2.95 18.59
CA GLN A 380 15.38 -3.53 19.95
C GLN A 380 16.60 -3.12 20.78
N ARG A 381 17.74 -2.84 20.13
CA ARG A 381 18.98 -2.45 20.81
C ARG A 381 19.19 -0.95 20.90
N ASN A 382 18.65 -0.19 19.95
CA ASN A 382 18.99 1.22 19.75
C ASN A 382 17.85 2.19 20.05
N LEU A 383 16.63 1.69 20.30
CA LEU A 383 15.49 2.52 20.68
C LEU A 383 14.98 2.08 22.06
N PRO A 384 15.36 2.79 23.13
CA PRO A 384 14.75 2.60 24.44
C PRO A 384 13.25 2.83 24.33
N ALA A 385 12.46 1.88 24.83
CA ALA A 385 11.02 1.90 24.74
C ALA A 385 10.41 1.65 26.12
N GLU A 386 9.50 2.53 26.54
CA GLU A 386 8.69 2.34 27.74
C GLU A 386 7.62 1.27 27.49
N ALA A 387 7.01 1.31 26.31
CA ALA A 387 6.11 0.27 25.82
C ALA A 387 6.69 -0.37 24.55
N ALA A 388 6.87 -1.70 24.60
CA ALA A 388 7.32 -2.47 23.45
C ALA A 388 6.57 -3.78 23.31
N ARG A 389 6.27 -4.17 22.07
CA ARG A 389 5.63 -5.46 21.79
C ARG A 389 5.92 -5.98 20.39
N GLU A 390 5.69 -7.27 20.22
CA GLU A 390 5.38 -7.87 18.92
C GLU A 390 3.86 -7.86 18.73
N ARG A 391 3.39 -8.06 17.50
CA ARG A 391 1.95 -8.16 17.25
C ARG A 391 1.37 -9.37 17.98
N SER A 392 0.32 -9.16 18.76
CA SER A 392 -0.31 -10.20 19.59
C SER A 392 -1.33 -11.03 18.82
N LEU A 393 -2.05 -10.42 17.87
CA LEU A 393 -3.08 -11.10 17.09
C LEU A 393 -2.43 -11.92 15.95
N PRO A 394 -2.55 -13.27 15.96
CA PRO A 394 -2.02 -14.09 14.88
C PRO A 394 -2.85 -13.89 13.60
N TYR A 395 -2.19 -14.03 12.45
CA TYR A 395 -2.87 -14.00 11.16
C TYR A 395 -3.94 -15.11 11.08
N GLY A 396 -5.21 -14.74 10.93
CA GLY A 396 -6.32 -15.70 10.80
C GLY A 396 -7.00 -16.10 12.11
N ALA A 397 -6.86 -15.30 13.18
CA ALA A 397 -7.48 -15.57 14.49
C ALA A 397 -9.03 -15.70 14.46
N SER A 398 -9.70 -15.09 13.47
CA SER A 398 -11.16 -15.11 13.32
C SER A 398 -11.77 -16.36 12.68
N GLY A 399 -11.10 -17.52 12.72
CA GLY A 399 -11.71 -18.79 12.27
C GLY A 399 -11.80 -18.98 10.76
N GLU A 400 -11.12 -18.15 9.97
CA GLU A 400 -10.82 -18.49 8.58
C GLU A 400 -9.86 -19.68 8.59
N SER A 401 -10.40 -20.87 8.29
CA SER A 401 -9.63 -22.11 8.23
C SER A 401 -8.31 -21.86 7.51
N ALA A 402 -7.21 -22.02 8.24
CA ALA A 402 -5.91 -22.23 7.64
C ALA A 402 -6.06 -23.48 6.79
N GLY A 403 -6.38 -23.31 5.51
CA GLY A 403 -6.36 -24.39 4.52
C GLY A 403 -5.04 -25.10 4.68
N GLY A 404 -5.11 -26.35 5.13
CA GLY A 404 -4.05 -27.01 5.89
C GLY A 404 -2.65 -26.80 5.34
N ALA A 405 -1.87 -25.97 6.04
CA ALA A 405 -0.43 -26.15 6.10
C ALA A 405 -0.14 -26.65 7.51
N GLY A 406 -0.30 -27.97 7.69
CA GLY A 406 0.21 -28.66 8.86
C GLY A 406 1.67 -28.25 9.06
N PHE A 407 1.99 -27.84 10.27
CA PHE A 407 3.33 -27.56 10.76
C PHE A 407 4.12 -28.89 10.82
N LYS A 408 4.44 -29.44 9.64
CA LYS A 408 5.39 -30.55 9.46
C LYS A 408 6.43 -30.03 8.48
N GLY A 409 7.68 -29.94 8.95
CA GLY A 409 8.85 -29.40 8.27
C GLY A 409 8.73 -29.31 6.75
N ALA A 410 8.22 -28.19 6.25
CA ALA A 410 8.21 -27.90 4.84
C ALA A 410 9.59 -27.35 4.47
N LEU A 411 10.33 -28.11 3.68
CA LEU A 411 11.49 -27.59 2.95
C LEU A 411 11.15 -26.20 2.38
N PHE A 412 12.02 -25.23 2.62
CA PHE A 412 11.94 -23.90 2.04
C PHE A 412 11.82 -24.00 0.51
N ALA A 413 10.61 -23.88 -0.01
CA ALA A 413 10.39 -23.56 -1.40
C ALA A 413 10.79 -22.09 -1.59
N PHE A 414 12.08 -21.86 -1.82
CA PHE A 414 12.67 -20.59 -2.22
C PHE A 414 12.21 -20.21 -3.64
N ALA A 415 10.95 -19.83 -3.79
CA ALA A 415 10.54 -18.97 -4.88
C ALA A 415 10.83 -17.54 -4.41
N GLY A 416 11.83 -16.89 -5.01
CA GLY A 416 12.15 -15.50 -4.73
C GLY A 416 10.88 -14.65 -4.77
N GLY A 417 10.79 -13.66 -3.87
CA GLY A 417 9.81 -12.59 -3.70
C GLY A 417 9.44 -11.80 -4.95
N LEU A 418 9.04 -12.54 -5.97
CA LEU A 418 8.11 -12.18 -7.00
C LEU A 418 6.76 -12.15 -6.29
N LEU A 419 6.33 -10.93 -5.93
CA LEU A 419 4.92 -10.58 -6.04
C LEU A 419 4.41 -11.20 -7.34
N CYS A 420 3.40 -12.07 -7.22
CA CYS A 420 2.88 -12.99 -8.23
C CYS A 420 3.37 -12.80 -9.67
N GLY A 421 3.84 -13.91 -10.24
CA GLY A 421 3.90 -14.07 -11.69
C GLY A 421 5.23 -13.65 -12.32
N PHE A 422 5.76 -14.59 -13.10
CA PHE A 422 6.85 -14.51 -14.07
C PHE A 422 8.21 -15.07 -13.63
N LYS A 423 8.47 -16.28 -14.16
CA LYS A 423 9.81 -16.84 -14.41
C LYS A 423 10.64 -15.78 -15.15
N LYS A 424 11.93 -15.67 -14.80
CA LYS A 424 12.92 -14.82 -15.48
C LYS A 424 12.73 -14.91 -17.00
N ILE A 425 12.48 -13.78 -17.64
CA ILE A 425 12.69 -13.63 -19.09
C ILE A 425 14.21 -13.74 -19.27
N LYS A 426 14.64 -14.75 -20.03
CA LYS A 426 16.04 -14.92 -20.44
C LYS A 426 16.39 -13.86 -21.48
#